data_AF-A0A8S1TJD5-F1
#
_entry.id   AF-A0A8S1TJD5-F1
#
_cell.length_a   1.000
_cell.length_b   1.000
_cell.length_c   1.000
_cell.angle_alpha   90.00
_cell.angle_beta   90.00
_cell.angle_gamma   90.00
#
_symmetry.space_group_name_H-M   'P 1'
#
loop_
_entity.id
_entity.type
_entity.pdbx_description
1 polymer ?
#
loop_
_entity_poly.entity_id
_entity_poly.type
_entity_poly.pdbx_seq_one_letter_code
_entity_poly.pdbx_strand_id
1 'polypeptide(L)'
;MNNKCITQVKTCLGDNGNINSTDRNERHRQAYSKVLQLKSFNLIQSETRLETPAKDLDEAELPLREHFYRDTIKRSETFLKVAQEEMGRYQTEWHWKFFFEFLFYHIMFYNLFGPFMVVFFWKWPGMPLMINMRFLKHHPQFYFQLLLWLGSLAGGYWYLFDDKNIITLTEVVFTQFALLIRAVVIAAKYATLSQERIKLYKQQVLSEEIFTFDLMMWDWRLQTPKVLFLEQLRFLKRRELDPDFYKIDFLCQPHLKTVKELVQVDVGFYSEWLEQQEESQVAPIIDNTYNCFFIFGYLINSYQKKHTPGGFSRYVVVQSLILSLTPCFLRLQYFYEADVGAIDITRIVINILTTFQGFFGSFVFLQIGLYDLQRKFFLLDQCCYMLNIKEQKYSSGKKLLPTINFNNPITFQAWSMLRGMAFDYGRTYDFRIQGFYSLIFIGWIFLFLFGIGVLLDFIQIDYFQITLLSEMLIILTGFIGYYLWHGARLNEYYETFDILLEDVRNMYVDMLRRKEQYFILNLDITNAIHKKFVILLKNETNSIETITQYINLIIEEIDDAIRQLNYDKRHNPFKIYGIRITLNFLQSLVVAVFTFVGYAVQQRMQSTDTACLQN
;
A
#
# COMPACT_ATOMS: atom_id res chain seq x y z
N MET A 1 21.30 -42.30 -20.63
CA MET A 1 22.01 -41.10 -20.15
C MET A 1 20.97 -40.06 -19.77
N ASN A 2 20.58 -40.03 -18.49
CA ASN A 2 19.53 -39.18 -17.94
C ASN A 2 20.16 -38.17 -16.99
N ASN A 3 20.19 -36.88 -17.35
CA ASN A 3 20.56 -35.80 -16.45
C ASN A 3 19.31 -34.99 -16.09
N LYS A 4 18.71 -35.32 -14.94
CA LYS A 4 17.79 -34.43 -14.21
C LYS A 4 18.65 -33.60 -13.26
N CYS A 5 18.90 -32.35 -13.63
CA CYS A 5 19.47 -31.36 -12.72
C CYS A 5 18.33 -30.79 -11.85
N ILE A 6 18.25 -31.25 -10.60
CA ILE A 6 17.37 -30.69 -9.58
C ILE A 6 18.22 -29.73 -8.77
N THR A 7 18.11 -28.42 -9.03
CA THR A 7 18.59 -27.37 -8.13
C THR A 7 17.56 -27.20 -7.01
N GLN A 8 17.70 -28.00 -5.96
CA GLN A 8 17.13 -27.68 -4.65
C GLN A 8 18.00 -26.60 -4.00
N VAL A 9 17.50 -25.37 -3.99
CA VAL A 9 17.99 -24.34 -3.06
C VAL A 9 17.50 -24.75 -1.67
N LYS A 10 18.35 -25.44 -0.91
CA LYS A 10 18.20 -25.58 0.54
C LYS A 10 18.40 -24.21 1.17
N THR A 11 17.32 -23.49 1.44
CA THR A 11 17.34 -22.45 2.47
C THR A 11 17.41 -23.14 3.82
N CYS A 12 18.58 -23.14 4.45
CA CYS A 12 18.74 -23.47 5.85
C CYS A 12 17.99 -22.44 6.70
N LEU A 13 16.70 -22.67 6.96
CA LEU A 13 15.99 -22.09 8.08
C LEU A 13 16.34 -22.94 9.30
N GLY A 14 17.14 -22.38 10.20
CA GLY A 14 17.36 -22.97 11.51
C GLY A 14 16.04 -22.95 12.29
N ASP A 15 15.72 -24.10 12.89
CA ASP A 15 14.71 -24.26 13.94
C ASP A 15 15.01 -23.31 15.09
N ASN A 16 14.39 -22.14 15.10
CA ASN A 16 14.28 -21.29 16.28
C ASN A 16 12.90 -20.62 16.28
N GLY A 17 11.97 -21.21 17.03
CA GLY A 17 10.84 -20.50 17.62
C GLY A 17 9.67 -20.17 16.69
N ASN A 18 9.18 -21.11 15.89
CA ASN A 18 7.77 -21.09 15.51
C ASN A 18 6.96 -21.52 16.73
N ILE A 19 6.68 -20.58 17.65
CA ILE A 19 5.59 -20.77 18.61
C ILE A 19 4.34 -20.97 17.74
N ASN A 20 3.75 -22.15 17.81
CA ASN A 20 2.53 -22.47 17.07
C ASN A 20 1.50 -21.39 17.39
N SER A 21 1.02 -20.67 16.36
CA SER A 21 -0.03 -19.65 16.46
C SER A 21 -1.25 -20.16 17.24
N THR A 22 -1.53 -21.45 17.11
CA THR A 22 -2.52 -22.20 17.90
C THR A 22 -2.22 -22.20 19.40
N ASP A 23 -1.00 -22.54 19.84
CA ASP A 23 -0.62 -22.51 21.26
C ASP A 23 -0.69 -21.08 21.82
N ARG A 24 -0.33 -20.08 21.02
CA ARG A 24 -0.49 -18.67 21.40
C ARG A 24 -1.96 -18.28 21.57
N ASN A 25 -2.82 -18.64 20.60
CA ASN A 25 -4.26 -18.36 20.69
C ASN A 25 -4.90 -19.11 21.87
N GLU A 26 -4.46 -20.33 22.16
CA GLU A 26 -4.86 -21.12 23.34
C GLU A 26 -4.48 -20.40 24.63
N ARG A 27 -3.24 -19.92 24.76
CA ARG A 27 -2.78 -19.14 25.93
C ARG A 27 -3.57 -17.85 26.11
N HIS A 28 -3.86 -17.14 25.02
CA HIS A 28 -4.71 -15.94 25.09
C HIS A 28 -6.15 -16.29 25.49
N ARG A 29 -6.72 -17.38 24.99
CA ARG A 29 -8.04 -17.87 25.43
C ARG A 29 -8.02 -18.25 26.91
N GLN A 30 -6.95 -18.87 27.40
CA GLN A 30 -6.79 -19.19 28.82
C GLN A 30 -6.66 -17.92 29.67
N ALA A 31 -5.82 -16.97 29.26
CA ALA A 31 -5.67 -15.66 29.90
C ALA A 31 -7.00 -14.90 29.91
N TYR A 32 -7.73 -14.90 28.79
CA TYR A 32 -9.06 -14.32 28.68
C TYR A 32 -10.07 -15.00 29.61
N SER A 33 -10.09 -16.34 29.64
CA SER A 33 -10.94 -17.08 30.58
C SER A 33 -10.61 -16.73 32.03
N LYS A 34 -9.33 -16.51 32.34
CA LYS A 34 -8.86 -16.12 33.67
C LYS A 34 -9.29 -14.68 34.00
N VAL A 35 -9.20 -13.76 33.05
CA VAL A 35 -9.70 -12.38 33.19
C VAL A 35 -11.22 -12.36 33.35
N LEU A 36 -11.95 -13.16 32.56
CA LEU A 36 -13.40 -13.33 32.71
C LEU A 36 -13.77 -13.97 34.04
N GLN A 37 -13.02 -14.97 34.50
CA GLN A 37 -13.21 -15.56 35.82
C GLN A 37 -13.00 -14.51 36.90
N LEU A 38 -11.89 -13.77 36.87
CA LEU A 38 -11.61 -12.66 37.79
C LEU A 38 -12.71 -11.58 37.76
N LYS A 39 -13.23 -11.24 36.58
CA LYS A 39 -14.37 -10.33 36.43
C LYS A 39 -15.66 -10.91 36.99
N SER A 40 -15.95 -12.19 36.74
CA SER A 40 -17.15 -12.88 37.23
C SER A 40 -17.17 -13.04 38.75
N PHE A 41 -15.99 -13.17 39.38
CA PHE A 41 -15.85 -13.15 40.84
C PHE A 41 -16.17 -11.77 41.45
N ASN A 42 -16.04 -10.69 40.67
CA ASN A 42 -16.30 -9.31 41.11
C ASN A 42 -17.66 -8.76 40.62
N LEU A 43 -18.36 -9.45 39.72
CA LEU A 43 -19.60 -8.99 39.09
C LEU A 43 -20.88 -9.24 39.91
N ILE A 44 -20.78 -9.59 41.19
CA ILE A 44 -21.95 -9.72 42.07
C ILE A 44 -22.55 -8.35 42.47
N GLN A 45 -21.97 -7.18 42.09
CA GLN A 45 -22.41 -5.90 42.68
C GLN A 45 -22.64 -4.65 41.79
N SER A 46 -22.72 -4.72 40.45
CA SER A 46 -23.13 -3.52 39.70
C SER A 46 -23.80 -3.77 38.36
N GLU A 47 -25.11 -4.09 38.40
CA GLU A 47 -26.01 -3.86 37.26
C GLU A 47 -26.42 -2.38 37.21
N THR A 48 -25.71 -1.57 36.44
CA THR A 48 -26.26 -0.31 35.91
C THR A 48 -26.54 -0.50 34.42
N ARG A 49 -27.80 -0.82 34.10
CA ARG A 49 -28.34 -0.81 32.74
C ARG A 49 -28.18 0.60 32.15
N LEU A 50 -27.36 0.72 31.11
CA LEU A 50 -27.40 1.85 30.19
C LEU A 50 -28.61 1.65 29.28
N GLU A 51 -29.63 2.49 29.46
CA GLU A 51 -30.76 2.59 28.53
C GLU A 51 -30.22 3.02 27.16
N THR A 52 -30.33 2.12 26.19
CA THR A 52 -30.11 2.44 24.78
C THR A 52 -31.26 3.30 24.29
N PRO A 53 -31.01 4.40 23.56
CA PRO A 53 -32.09 5.21 23.01
C PRO A 53 -32.84 4.38 21.96
N ALA A 54 -34.12 4.15 22.20
CA ALA A 54 -35.04 3.56 21.24
C ALA A 54 -35.00 4.39 19.96
N LYS A 55 -34.70 3.73 18.85
CA LYS A 55 -34.56 4.35 17.53
C LYS A 55 -35.72 3.86 16.67
N ASP A 56 -36.77 4.66 16.58
CA ASP A 56 -37.82 4.50 15.57
C ASP A 56 -37.17 4.72 14.20
N LEU A 57 -36.90 3.62 13.51
CA LEU A 57 -36.50 3.58 12.10
C LEU A 57 -37.74 3.17 11.32
N ASP A 58 -38.20 4.04 10.42
CA ASP A 58 -39.37 3.83 9.57
C ASP A 58 -39.29 2.49 8.84
N GLU A 59 -40.23 1.58 9.15
CA GLU A 59 -40.36 0.24 8.55
C GLU A 59 -40.65 0.28 7.03
N ALA A 60 -40.91 1.45 6.46
CA ALA A 60 -41.29 1.63 5.06
C ALA A 60 -40.13 1.53 4.05
N GLU A 61 -38.86 1.59 4.48
CA GLU A 61 -37.68 1.50 3.58
C GLU A 61 -37.16 0.05 3.37
N LEU A 62 -37.65 -0.93 4.15
CA LEU A 62 -37.22 -2.33 4.10
C LEU A 62 -37.48 -3.06 2.75
N PRO A 63 -38.63 -2.90 2.06
CA PRO A 63 -38.95 -3.72 0.88
C PRO A 63 -38.11 -3.38 -0.36
N LEU A 64 -37.67 -2.12 -0.48
CA LEU A 64 -36.80 -1.67 -1.57
C LEU A 64 -35.35 -2.16 -1.40
N ARG A 65 -34.93 -2.43 -0.15
CA ARG A 65 -33.61 -2.95 0.18
C ARG A 65 -33.48 -4.43 -0.20
N GLU A 66 -34.50 -5.24 0.08
CA GLU A 66 -34.47 -6.70 -0.18
C GLU A 66 -34.34 -7.05 -1.67
N HIS A 67 -35.00 -6.29 -2.56
CA HIS A 67 -34.94 -6.56 -3.99
C HIS A 67 -33.59 -6.18 -4.62
N PHE A 68 -32.93 -5.12 -4.13
CA PHE A 68 -31.56 -4.78 -4.49
C PHE A 68 -30.55 -5.82 -3.94
N TYR A 69 -30.82 -6.38 -2.76
CA TYR A 69 -30.00 -7.43 -2.15
C TYR A 69 -30.00 -8.72 -2.97
N ARG A 70 -31.15 -9.20 -3.49
CA ARG A 70 -31.21 -10.49 -4.21
C ARG A 70 -30.38 -10.56 -5.50
N ASP A 71 -30.35 -9.50 -6.30
CA ASP A 71 -29.50 -9.46 -7.51
C ASP A 71 -28.01 -9.26 -7.17
N THR A 72 -27.73 -8.63 -6.02
CA THR A 72 -26.38 -8.54 -5.44
C THR A 72 -25.92 -9.92 -4.95
N ILE A 73 -26.80 -10.73 -4.39
CA ILE A 73 -26.52 -12.07 -3.84
C ILE A 73 -26.13 -13.11 -4.92
N LYS A 74 -26.80 -13.15 -6.08
CA LYS A 74 -26.38 -14.07 -7.17
C LYS A 74 -25.03 -13.69 -7.79
N ARG A 75 -24.71 -12.39 -7.85
CA ARG A 75 -23.38 -11.91 -8.24
C ARG A 75 -22.35 -12.16 -7.12
N SER A 76 -22.77 -12.07 -5.86
CA SER A 76 -21.94 -12.35 -4.71
C SER A 76 -21.53 -13.81 -4.66
N GLU A 77 -22.35 -14.78 -5.09
CA GLU A 77 -22.03 -16.21 -4.99
C GLU A 77 -20.79 -16.63 -5.81
N THR A 78 -20.69 -16.15 -7.06
CA THR A 78 -19.51 -16.40 -7.91
C THR A 78 -18.30 -15.63 -7.39
N PHE A 79 -18.52 -14.40 -6.91
CA PHE A 79 -17.49 -13.58 -6.28
C PHE A 79 -17.03 -14.18 -4.95
N LEU A 80 -17.90 -14.79 -4.16
CA LEU A 80 -17.66 -15.42 -2.86
C LEU A 80 -16.88 -16.70 -3.03
N LYS A 81 -17.18 -17.50 -4.06
CA LYS A 81 -16.40 -18.69 -4.37
C LYS A 81 -14.96 -18.33 -4.76
N VAL A 82 -14.81 -17.32 -5.63
CA VAL A 82 -13.52 -16.73 -5.98
C VAL A 82 -12.85 -16.07 -4.77
N ALA A 83 -13.61 -15.38 -3.91
CA ALA A 83 -13.11 -14.72 -2.73
C ALA A 83 -12.74 -15.74 -1.65
N GLN A 84 -13.39 -16.89 -1.55
CA GLN A 84 -13.01 -18.02 -0.71
C GLN A 84 -11.72 -18.66 -1.21
N GLU A 85 -11.59 -18.87 -2.52
CA GLU A 85 -10.34 -19.34 -3.15
C GLU A 85 -9.18 -18.34 -2.94
N GLU A 86 -9.44 -17.04 -3.12
CA GLU A 86 -8.47 -15.96 -2.87
C GLU A 86 -8.21 -15.76 -1.36
N MET A 87 -9.20 -15.97 -0.50
CA MET A 87 -9.06 -15.96 0.95
C MET A 87 -8.21 -17.14 1.43
N GLY A 88 -8.15 -18.24 0.67
CA GLY A 88 -7.23 -19.34 0.90
C GLY A 88 -5.77 -19.01 0.54
N ARG A 89 -5.51 -17.90 -0.17
CA ARG A 89 -4.17 -17.46 -0.59
C ARG A 89 -3.92 -16.01 -0.20
N TYR A 90 -3.91 -15.79 1.11
CA TYR A 90 -3.65 -14.50 1.73
C TYR A 90 -2.19 -14.02 1.59
N GLN A 91 -1.27 -14.91 1.18
CA GLN A 91 0.13 -14.59 0.91
C GLN A 91 0.29 -14.08 -0.53
N THR A 92 0.70 -12.82 -0.67
CA THR A 92 1.07 -12.25 -1.97
C THR A 92 2.48 -12.71 -2.34
N GLU A 93 2.63 -13.33 -3.52
CA GLU A 93 3.92 -13.74 -4.08
C GLU A 93 4.19 -13.04 -5.42
N TRP A 94 5.47 -12.91 -5.80
CA TRP A 94 5.87 -12.33 -7.08
C TRP A 94 6.21 -13.45 -8.05
N HIS A 95 5.44 -13.56 -9.12
CA HIS A 95 5.64 -14.59 -10.13
C HIS A 95 6.35 -14.00 -11.35
N TRP A 96 7.69 -14.08 -11.37
CA TRP A 96 8.52 -13.62 -12.50
C TRP A 96 8.11 -14.22 -13.84
N LYS A 97 7.69 -15.48 -13.85
CA LYS A 97 7.17 -16.14 -15.05
C LYS A 97 5.99 -15.37 -15.65
N PHE A 98 5.01 -15.01 -14.83
CA PHE A 98 3.85 -14.24 -15.29
C PHE A 98 4.25 -12.82 -15.65
N PHE A 99 5.14 -12.18 -14.87
CA PHE A 99 5.67 -10.87 -15.21
C PHE A 99 6.20 -10.82 -16.65
N PHE A 100 7.15 -11.69 -17.01
CA PHE A 100 7.73 -11.69 -18.35
C PHE A 100 6.75 -12.14 -19.44
N GLU A 101 5.87 -13.09 -19.15
CA GLU A 101 4.82 -13.53 -20.09
C GLU A 101 3.89 -12.37 -20.47
N PHE A 102 3.35 -11.65 -19.49
CA PHE A 102 2.45 -10.54 -19.74
C PHE A 102 3.18 -9.30 -20.26
N LEU A 103 4.43 -9.06 -19.86
CA LEU A 103 5.26 -8.01 -20.44
C LEU A 103 5.45 -8.24 -21.95
N PHE A 104 5.77 -9.47 -22.33
CA PHE A 104 5.91 -9.86 -23.74
C PHE A 104 4.63 -9.61 -24.53
N TYR A 105 3.47 -10.01 -24.00
CA TYR A 105 2.18 -9.73 -24.66
C TYR A 105 1.93 -8.23 -24.88
N HIS A 106 2.23 -7.37 -23.90
CA HIS A 106 2.00 -5.94 -24.06
C HIS A 106 3.01 -5.27 -25.00
N ILE A 107 4.28 -5.70 -24.97
CA ILE A 107 5.30 -5.22 -25.94
C ILE A 107 4.89 -5.59 -27.36
N MET A 108 4.48 -6.84 -27.58
CA MET A 108 4.05 -7.32 -28.89
C MET A 108 2.80 -6.56 -29.39
N PHE A 109 1.90 -6.17 -28.48
CA PHE A 109 0.69 -5.42 -28.83
C PHE A 109 1.04 -3.98 -29.17
N TYR A 110 1.79 -3.28 -28.31
CA TYR A 110 2.10 -1.85 -28.52
C TYR A 110 3.08 -1.59 -29.67
N ASN A 111 3.98 -2.53 -29.98
CA ASN A 111 5.08 -2.25 -30.90
C ASN A 111 4.99 -2.97 -32.25
N LEU A 112 4.28 -4.10 -32.33
CA LEU A 112 4.30 -4.94 -33.53
C LEU A 112 2.91 -5.16 -34.11
N PHE A 113 2.05 -5.88 -33.40
CA PHE A 113 0.85 -6.47 -34.00
C PHE A 113 -0.45 -5.71 -33.69
N GLY A 114 -0.51 -4.99 -32.56
CA GLY A 114 -1.74 -4.36 -32.08
C GLY A 114 -2.94 -5.32 -32.12
N PRO A 115 -4.09 -4.93 -32.71
CA PRO A 115 -5.28 -5.78 -32.77
C PRO A 115 -5.06 -7.07 -33.58
N PHE A 116 -4.08 -7.12 -34.49
CA PHE A 116 -3.77 -8.32 -35.27
C PHE A 116 -3.08 -9.42 -34.44
N MET A 117 -2.67 -9.11 -33.21
CA MET A 117 -2.17 -10.09 -32.25
C MET A 117 -3.14 -11.27 -32.08
N VAL A 118 -4.44 -11.02 -32.17
CA VAL A 118 -5.49 -12.04 -32.02
C VAL A 118 -5.32 -13.19 -33.03
N VAL A 119 -4.80 -12.92 -34.23
CA VAL A 119 -4.55 -13.95 -35.24
C VAL A 119 -3.48 -14.95 -34.77
N PHE A 120 -2.39 -14.45 -34.18
CA PHE A 120 -1.28 -15.27 -33.72
C PHE A 120 -1.60 -16.02 -32.42
N PHE A 121 -2.36 -15.40 -31.53
CA PHE A 121 -2.60 -15.89 -30.17
C PHE A 121 -3.98 -16.54 -29.98
N TRP A 122 -4.74 -16.76 -31.06
CA TRP A 122 -6.07 -17.38 -31.03
C TRP A 122 -6.05 -18.79 -30.42
N LYS A 123 -5.05 -19.64 -30.72
CA LYS A 123 -4.93 -21.01 -30.17
C LYS A 123 -4.21 -21.06 -28.84
N TRP A 124 -3.19 -20.23 -28.64
CA TRP A 124 -2.40 -20.20 -27.42
C TRP A 124 -1.91 -18.78 -27.18
N PRO A 125 -2.19 -18.14 -26.03
CA PRO A 125 -2.83 -18.65 -24.82
C PRO A 125 -4.37 -18.74 -24.86
N GLY A 126 -5.02 -18.27 -25.94
CA GLY A 126 -6.47 -18.38 -26.14
C GLY A 126 -7.21 -17.03 -26.15
N MET A 127 -8.39 -17.02 -26.79
CA MET A 127 -9.25 -15.85 -26.90
C MET A 127 -9.70 -15.21 -25.58
N PRO A 128 -10.03 -15.97 -24.51
CA PRO A 128 -10.41 -15.38 -23.23
C PRO A 128 -9.35 -14.43 -22.68
N LEU A 129 -8.07 -14.79 -22.79
CA LEU A 129 -6.99 -13.94 -22.31
C LEU A 129 -6.89 -12.63 -23.10
N MET A 130 -7.02 -12.68 -24.43
CA MET A 130 -6.97 -11.48 -25.28
C MET A 130 -8.10 -10.50 -24.94
N ILE A 131 -9.31 -11.02 -24.68
CA ILE A 131 -10.45 -10.21 -24.24
C ILE A 131 -10.17 -9.63 -22.85
N ASN A 132 -9.68 -10.43 -21.91
CA ASN A 132 -9.38 -9.99 -20.55
C ASN A 132 -8.25 -8.95 -20.49
N MET A 133 -7.26 -9.02 -21.39
CA MET A 133 -6.20 -8.00 -21.53
C MET A 133 -6.67 -6.73 -22.27
N ARG A 134 -7.93 -6.72 -22.74
CA ARG A 134 -8.53 -5.63 -23.54
C ARG A 134 -7.82 -5.39 -24.86
N PHE A 135 -7.29 -6.45 -25.46
CA PHE A 135 -6.77 -6.44 -26.83
C PHE A 135 -7.89 -6.69 -27.86
N LEU A 136 -9.07 -7.09 -27.39
CA LEU A 136 -10.25 -7.38 -28.20
C LEU A 136 -11.52 -6.94 -27.44
N LYS A 137 -12.62 -6.73 -28.18
CA LYS A 137 -13.95 -6.27 -27.74
C LYS A 137 -14.06 -4.75 -27.57
N HIS A 138 -15.23 -4.21 -27.95
CA HIS A 138 -15.55 -2.78 -27.80
C HIS A 138 -15.59 -2.40 -26.31
N HIS A 139 -14.53 -1.74 -25.85
CA HIS A 139 -14.40 -1.21 -24.49
C HIS A 139 -13.51 0.04 -24.54
N PRO A 140 -13.73 1.08 -23.72
CA PRO A 140 -12.90 2.29 -23.73
C PRO A 140 -11.40 1.99 -23.64
N GLN A 141 -11.02 1.04 -22.77
CA GLN A 141 -9.62 0.62 -22.62
C GLN A 141 -9.02 -0.03 -23.86
N PHE A 142 -9.82 -0.72 -24.69
CA PHE A 142 -9.35 -1.25 -25.97
C PHE A 142 -8.98 -0.10 -26.92
N TYR A 143 -9.85 0.91 -27.04
CA TYR A 143 -9.58 2.07 -27.90
C TYR A 143 -8.37 2.88 -27.41
N PHE A 144 -8.20 3.02 -26.09
CA PHE A 144 -6.99 3.62 -25.53
C PHE A 144 -5.73 2.85 -25.93
N GLN A 145 -5.74 1.52 -25.87
CA GLN A 145 -4.59 0.71 -26.28
C GLN A 145 -4.37 0.74 -27.79
N LEU A 146 -5.45 0.76 -28.58
CA LEU A 146 -5.39 0.90 -30.03
C LEU A 146 -4.75 2.22 -30.43
N LEU A 147 -5.09 3.33 -29.75
CA LEU A 147 -4.49 4.64 -29.99
C LEU A 147 -2.96 4.62 -29.73
N LEU A 148 -2.53 3.98 -28.65
CA LEU A 148 -1.09 3.83 -28.35
C LEU A 148 -0.35 3.04 -29.43
N TRP A 149 -0.94 1.93 -29.89
CA TRP A 149 -0.37 1.12 -30.96
C TRP A 149 -0.33 1.89 -32.28
N LEU A 150 -1.42 2.55 -32.68
CA LEU A 150 -1.47 3.36 -33.90
C LEU A 150 -0.42 4.46 -33.88
N GLY A 151 -0.25 5.15 -32.75
CA GLY A 151 0.75 6.18 -32.61
C GLY A 151 2.19 5.66 -32.64
N SER A 152 2.45 4.53 -31.98
CA SER A 152 3.75 3.83 -32.02
C SER A 152 4.10 3.42 -33.46
N LEU A 153 3.15 2.77 -34.15
CA LEU A 153 3.30 2.33 -35.53
C LEU A 153 3.51 3.52 -36.48
N ALA A 154 2.72 4.57 -36.33
CA ALA A 154 2.83 5.76 -37.16
C ALA A 154 4.17 6.46 -36.95
N GLY A 155 4.61 6.65 -35.70
CA GLY A 155 5.91 7.22 -35.38
C GLY A 155 7.08 6.42 -35.98
N GLY A 156 7.06 5.10 -35.84
CA GLY A 156 8.10 4.22 -36.42
C GLY A 156 8.07 4.17 -37.94
N TYR A 157 6.88 4.06 -38.55
CA TYR A 157 6.72 4.07 -40.00
C TYR A 157 7.20 5.39 -40.60
N TRP A 158 6.81 6.53 -40.04
CA TRP A 158 7.24 7.83 -40.54
C TRP A 158 8.73 8.04 -40.39
N TYR A 159 9.35 7.55 -39.31
CA TYR A 159 10.81 7.61 -39.18
C TYR A 159 11.55 6.78 -40.25
N LEU A 160 11.03 5.61 -40.62
CA LEU A 160 11.72 4.70 -41.55
C LEU A 160 11.50 5.05 -43.03
N PHE A 161 10.36 5.63 -43.39
CA PHE A 161 9.94 5.79 -44.78
C PHE A 161 9.80 7.26 -45.24
N ASP A 162 9.99 8.24 -44.35
CA ASP A 162 9.95 9.64 -44.72
C ASP A 162 11.32 10.32 -44.57
N ASP A 163 11.80 10.90 -45.67
CA ASP A 163 13.09 11.58 -45.73
C ASP A 163 13.09 12.94 -45.00
N LYS A 164 11.90 13.47 -44.66
CA LYS A 164 11.77 14.83 -44.09
C LYS A 164 12.22 14.96 -42.64
N ASN A 165 12.66 13.89 -41.96
CA ASN A 165 13.14 13.91 -40.56
C ASN A 165 12.22 14.64 -39.56
N ILE A 166 10.91 14.66 -39.82
CA ILE A 166 9.94 15.35 -38.97
C ILE A 166 9.78 14.65 -37.61
N ILE A 167 9.98 13.33 -37.55
CA ILE A 167 10.08 12.60 -36.29
C ILE A 167 11.50 12.07 -36.20
N THR A 168 12.19 12.44 -35.12
CA THR A 168 13.57 11.99 -34.87
C THR A 168 13.60 10.58 -34.28
N LEU A 169 14.71 9.87 -34.48
CA LEU A 169 14.95 8.58 -33.82
C LEU A 169 14.78 8.69 -32.30
N THR A 170 15.27 9.78 -31.72
CA THR A 170 15.18 10.07 -30.28
C THR A 170 13.73 10.10 -29.81
N GLU A 171 12.83 10.76 -30.55
CA GLU A 171 11.41 10.77 -30.21
C GLU A 171 10.78 9.39 -30.30
N VAL A 172 11.10 8.62 -31.35
CA VAL A 172 10.62 7.24 -31.47
C VAL A 172 11.07 6.42 -30.26
N VAL A 173 12.36 6.45 -29.91
CA VAL A 173 12.92 5.74 -28.74
C VAL A 173 12.26 6.20 -27.45
N PHE A 174 12.00 7.49 -27.31
CA PHE A 174 11.33 8.06 -26.13
C PHE A 174 9.88 7.58 -26.00
N THR A 175 9.12 7.53 -27.09
CA THR A 175 7.78 6.92 -27.11
C THR A 175 7.84 5.44 -26.79
N GLN A 176 8.81 4.70 -27.34
CA GLN A 176 9.01 3.27 -27.01
C GLN A 176 9.31 3.07 -25.53
N PHE A 177 10.10 3.96 -24.93
CA PHE A 177 10.38 3.93 -23.50
C PHE A 177 9.11 4.17 -22.66
N ALA A 178 8.28 5.15 -23.02
CA ALA A 178 7.00 5.40 -22.36
C ALA A 178 6.05 4.19 -22.43
N LEU A 179 5.99 3.53 -23.59
CA LEU A 179 5.21 2.31 -23.80
C LEU A 179 5.77 1.12 -23.00
N LEU A 180 7.10 1.00 -22.91
CA LEU A 180 7.75 -0.04 -22.11
C LEU A 180 7.43 0.12 -20.62
N ILE A 181 7.55 1.32 -20.06
CA ILE A 181 7.18 1.58 -18.65
C ILE A 181 5.70 1.19 -18.44
N ARG A 182 4.82 1.60 -19.34
CA ARG A 182 3.40 1.24 -19.26
C ARG A 182 3.19 -0.28 -19.27
N ALA A 183 3.87 -1.00 -20.17
CA ALA A 183 3.81 -2.46 -20.23
C ALA A 183 4.32 -3.10 -18.94
N VAL A 184 5.36 -2.54 -18.32
CA VAL A 184 5.88 -2.99 -17.02
C VAL A 184 4.85 -2.81 -15.90
N VAL A 185 4.15 -1.68 -15.83
CA VAL A 185 3.05 -1.48 -14.84
C VAL A 185 1.98 -2.55 -14.99
N ILE A 186 1.57 -2.81 -16.24
CA ILE A 186 0.52 -3.80 -16.50
C ILE A 186 1.03 -5.22 -16.19
N ALA A 187 2.27 -5.55 -16.52
CA ALA A 187 2.87 -6.83 -16.18
C ALA A 187 3.00 -7.04 -14.66
N ALA A 188 3.32 -5.99 -13.90
CA ALA A 188 3.37 -6.04 -12.44
C ALA A 188 2.02 -6.40 -11.79
N LYS A 189 0.89 -5.98 -12.38
CA LYS A 189 -0.44 -6.46 -11.97
C LYS A 189 -0.48 -7.99 -12.02
N TYR A 190 -0.21 -8.58 -13.18
CA TYR A 190 -0.31 -10.03 -13.38
C TYR A 190 0.72 -10.83 -12.58
N ALA A 191 1.90 -10.25 -12.34
CA ALA A 191 2.95 -10.86 -11.52
C ALA A 191 2.52 -11.13 -10.06
N THR A 192 1.53 -10.39 -9.56
CA THR A 192 1.03 -10.50 -8.19
C THR A 192 -0.31 -11.23 -8.06
N LEU A 193 -0.87 -11.70 -9.18
CA LEU A 193 -2.07 -12.52 -9.16
C LEU A 193 -1.71 -13.97 -8.83
N SER A 194 -2.60 -14.65 -8.09
CA SER A 194 -2.47 -16.08 -7.81
C SER A 194 -2.46 -16.91 -9.11
N GLN A 195 -1.84 -18.10 -9.08
CA GLN A 195 -1.78 -18.97 -10.26
C GLN A 195 -3.17 -19.38 -10.77
N GLU A 196 -4.13 -19.55 -9.87
CA GLU A 196 -5.53 -19.89 -10.16
C GLU A 196 -6.23 -18.72 -10.78
N ARG A 197 -5.98 -17.51 -10.28
CA ARG A 197 -6.47 -16.29 -10.91
C ARG A 197 -5.94 -16.17 -12.33
N ILE A 198 -4.64 -16.41 -12.55
CA ILE A 198 -4.06 -16.44 -13.91
C ILE A 198 -4.68 -17.55 -14.79
N LYS A 199 -4.93 -18.74 -14.25
CA LYS A 199 -5.66 -19.80 -14.97
C LYS A 199 -7.06 -19.32 -15.36
N LEU A 200 -7.76 -18.62 -14.47
CA LEU A 200 -9.07 -18.02 -14.71
C LEU A 200 -9.03 -17.01 -15.86
N TYR A 201 -8.03 -16.12 -15.87
CA TYR A 201 -7.79 -15.16 -16.96
C TYR A 201 -7.57 -15.84 -18.32
N LYS A 202 -6.95 -17.02 -18.32
CA LYS A 202 -6.66 -17.79 -19.55
C LYS A 202 -7.85 -18.62 -20.01
N GLN A 203 -8.66 -19.13 -19.10
CA GLN A 203 -9.72 -20.10 -19.38
C GLN A 203 -11.09 -19.46 -19.65
N GLN A 204 -11.41 -18.35 -19.00
CA GLN A 204 -12.74 -17.73 -19.09
C GLN A 204 -12.68 -16.21 -19.23
N VAL A 205 -13.68 -15.64 -19.90
CA VAL A 205 -13.86 -14.19 -19.97
C VAL A 205 -14.39 -13.71 -18.62
N LEU A 206 -13.63 -12.85 -17.95
CA LEU A 206 -13.99 -12.34 -16.63
C LEU A 206 -15.07 -11.27 -16.74
N SER A 207 -15.88 -11.15 -15.70
CA SER A 207 -16.82 -10.04 -15.58
C SER A 207 -16.08 -8.71 -15.38
N GLU A 208 -16.70 -7.61 -15.79
CA GLU A 208 -16.13 -6.27 -15.65
C GLU A 208 -15.81 -5.90 -14.19
N GLU A 209 -16.66 -6.34 -13.25
CA GLU A 209 -16.46 -6.10 -11.82
C GLU A 209 -15.18 -6.78 -11.31
N ILE A 210 -14.99 -8.06 -11.64
CA ILE A 210 -13.82 -8.85 -11.27
C ILE A 210 -12.55 -8.23 -11.86
N PHE A 211 -12.59 -7.85 -13.14
CA PHE A 211 -11.47 -7.21 -13.81
C PHE A 211 -11.11 -5.85 -13.19
N THR A 212 -12.10 -5.03 -12.90
CA THR A 212 -11.92 -3.69 -12.33
C THR A 212 -11.36 -3.78 -10.91
N PHE A 213 -11.84 -4.74 -10.13
CA PHE A 213 -11.31 -5.04 -8.80
C PHE A 213 -9.83 -5.47 -8.87
N ASP A 214 -9.48 -6.37 -9.78
CA ASP A 214 -8.10 -6.84 -9.97
C ASP A 214 -7.15 -5.74 -10.44
N LEU A 215 -7.67 -4.73 -11.15
CA LEU A 215 -6.89 -3.57 -11.55
C LEU A 215 -6.38 -2.79 -10.33
N MET A 216 -7.08 -2.88 -9.19
CA MET A 216 -6.76 -2.22 -7.91
C MET A 216 -6.44 -0.73 -8.07
N MET A 217 -7.02 -0.05 -9.05
CA MET A 217 -6.83 1.38 -9.24
C MET A 217 -7.97 2.17 -8.63
N TRP A 218 -9.20 1.98 -9.12
CA TRP A 218 -10.32 2.83 -8.74
C TRP A 218 -10.85 2.49 -7.34
N ASP A 219 -11.14 1.22 -7.07
CA ASP A 219 -11.64 0.78 -5.77
C ASP A 219 -10.61 1.04 -4.66
N TRP A 220 -9.33 0.85 -4.97
CA TRP A 220 -8.23 1.18 -4.04
C TRP A 220 -8.09 2.69 -3.83
N ARG A 221 -8.25 3.50 -4.87
CA ARG A 221 -8.22 4.95 -4.74
C ARG A 221 -9.39 5.45 -3.88
N LEU A 222 -10.59 4.92 -4.10
CA LEU A 222 -11.82 5.32 -3.39
C LEU A 222 -11.95 4.69 -2.01
N GLN A 223 -11.26 3.59 -1.75
CA GLN A 223 -11.39 2.80 -0.53
C GLN A 223 -12.83 2.37 -0.27
N THR A 224 -13.38 1.64 -1.25
CA THR A 224 -14.74 1.11 -1.14
C THR A 224 -14.87 0.21 0.09
N PRO A 225 -16.07 0.08 0.68
CA PRO A 225 -16.33 -0.79 1.83
C PRO A 225 -15.80 -2.22 1.63
N LYS A 226 -15.91 -2.72 0.40
CA LYS A 226 -15.35 -4.00 -0.05
C LYS A 226 -13.84 -4.11 0.18
N VAL A 227 -13.07 -3.10 -0.22
CA VAL A 227 -11.60 -3.07 -0.04
C VAL A 227 -11.24 -2.98 1.43
N LEU A 228 -11.92 -2.09 2.18
CA LEU A 228 -11.70 -1.92 3.62
C LEU A 228 -11.91 -3.22 4.40
N PHE A 229 -12.97 -3.94 4.07
CA PHE A 229 -13.28 -5.22 4.71
C PHE A 229 -12.26 -6.31 4.32
N LEU A 230 -12.06 -6.52 3.01
CA LEU A 230 -11.22 -7.62 2.52
C LEU A 230 -9.77 -7.49 2.99
N GLU A 231 -9.20 -6.29 3.04
CA GLU A 231 -7.83 -6.12 3.51
C GLU A 231 -7.69 -6.43 5.00
N GLN A 232 -8.66 -6.04 5.84
CA GLN A 232 -8.66 -6.38 7.27
C GLN A 232 -8.81 -7.88 7.48
N LEU A 233 -9.75 -8.52 6.78
CA LEU A 233 -9.93 -9.96 6.88
C LEU A 233 -8.70 -10.73 6.38
N ARG A 234 -8.10 -10.31 5.26
CA ARG A 234 -6.86 -10.90 4.75
C ARG A 234 -5.72 -10.78 5.76
N PHE A 235 -5.59 -9.63 6.43
CA PHE A 235 -4.60 -9.45 7.49
C PHE A 235 -4.82 -10.42 8.66
N LEU A 236 -6.04 -10.50 9.18
CA LEU A 236 -6.37 -11.42 10.29
C LEU A 236 -6.07 -12.87 9.90
N LYS A 237 -6.46 -13.29 8.69
CA LYS A 237 -6.14 -14.62 8.15
C LYS A 237 -4.64 -14.86 7.96
N ARG A 238 -3.89 -13.89 7.42
CA ARG A 238 -2.42 -13.99 7.25
C ARG A 238 -1.71 -14.25 8.56
N ARG A 239 -2.21 -13.65 9.65
CA ARG A 239 -1.61 -13.75 10.98
C ARG A 239 -2.28 -14.78 11.87
N GLU A 240 -3.27 -15.51 11.36
CA GLU A 240 -4.05 -16.52 12.10
C GLU A 240 -4.63 -15.95 13.41
N LEU A 241 -5.12 -14.71 13.33
CA LEU A 241 -5.69 -13.96 14.44
C LEU A 241 -7.19 -14.18 14.50
N ASP A 242 -7.69 -14.40 15.70
CA ASP A 242 -9.11 -14.54 15.99
C ASP A 242 -9.78 -13.15 15.96
N PRO A 243 -10.81 -12.92 15.12
CA PRO A 243 -11.53 -11.65 15.04
C PRO A 243 -12.15 -11.21 16.38
N ASP A 244 -12.42 -12.13 17.30
CA ASP A 244 -13.02 -11.80 18.60
C ASP A 244 -12.15 -10.90 19.46
N PHE A 245 -10.82 -11.02 19.33
CA PHE A 245 -9.87 -10.15 20.02
C PHE A 245 -9.69 -8.80 19.33
N TYR A 246 -10.35 -8.54 18.21
CA TYR A 246 -10.20 -7.31 17.43
C TYR A 246 -11.12 -6.18 17.95
N LYS A 247 -11.11 -5.97 19.26
CA LYS A 247 -11.97 -5.00 20.00
C LYS A 247 -11.11 -4.16 20.95
N ILE A 248 -11.24 -2.84 20.88
CA ILE A 248 -10.46 -1.88 21.66
C ILE A 248 -11.35 -1.15 22.67
N ASP A 249 -10.89 -1.05 23.91
CA ASP A 249 -11.43 -0.13 24.91
C ASP A 249 -10.55 1.12 25.06
N PHE A 250 -11.11 2.24 25.49
CA PHE A 250 -10.42 3.52 25.63
C PHE A 250 -10.44 4.02 27.08
N LEU A 251 -9.37 4.72 27.51
CA LEU A 251 -9.31 5.32 28.85
C LEU A 251 -10.40 6.38 29.08
N CYS A 252 -10.83 7.03 28.00
CA CYS A 252 -11.90 7.99 28.00
C CYS A 252 -12.82 7.64 26.83
N GLN A 253 -14.13 7.79 27.04
CA GLN A 253 -15.10 7.59 25.98
C GLN A 253 -14.79 8.53 24.80
N PRO A 254 -14.76 8.03 23.55
CA PRO A 254 -14.64 8.85 22.35
C PRO A 254 -15.72 9.94 22.32
N HIS A 255 -15.38 11.08 21.71
CA HIS A 255 -16.33 12.17 21.55
C HIS A 255 -17.58 11.71 20.78
N LEU A 256 -18.77 12.20 21.14
CA LEU A 256 -20.05 11.74 20.55
C LEU A 256 -20.06 11.85 19.01
N LYS A 257 -19.42 12.89 18.46
CA LYS A 257 -19.24 13.03 17.01
C LYS A 257 -18.46 11.86 16.41
N THR A 258 -17.37 11.45 17.04
CA THR A 258 -16.54 10.31 16.61
C THR A 258 -17.36 9.02 16.66
N VAL A 259 -18.15 8.81 17.72
CA VAL A 259 -19.04 7.65 17.84
C VAL A 259 -20.07 7.62 16.72
N LYS A 260 -20.71 8.75 16.40
CA LYS A 260 -21.65 8.86 15.28
C LYS A 260 -20.98 8.53 13.94
N GLU A 261 -19.77 9.02 13.71
CA GLU A 261 -19.01 8.75 12.48
C GLU A 261 -18.52 7.30 12.40
N LEU A 262 -18.23 6.65 13.52
CA LEU A 262 -17.90 5.22 13.61
C LEU A 262 -19.08 4.34 13.20
N VAL A 263 -20.28 4.62 13.74
CA VAL A 263 -21.52 3.87 13.41
C VAL A 263 -21.91 4.03 11.94
N GLN A 264 -21.51 5.13 11.30
CA GLN A 264 -21.76 5.39 9.88
C GLN A 264 -20.78 4.70 8.92
N VAL A 265 -19.75 4.03 9.43
CA VAL A 265 -18.83 3.28 8.57
C VAL A 265 -19.59 2.12 7.93
N ASP A 266 -19.65 2.12 6.61
CA ASP A 266 -20.27 1.03 5.86
C ASP A 266 -19.43 -0.25 6.00
N VAL A 267 -20.02 -1.23 6.68
CA VAL A 267 -19.47 -2.56 6.90
C VAL A 267 -20.38 -3.64 6.30
N GLY A 268 -21.16 -3.33 5.26
CA GLY A 268 -22.12 -4.26 4.66
C GLY A 268 -21.49 -5.63 4.32
N PHE A 269 -20.30 -5.64 3.71
CA PHE A 269 -19.55 -6.87 3.41
C PHE A 269 -19.12 -7.67 4.64
N TYR A 270 -18.84 -7.00 5.76
CA TYR A 270 -18.53 -7.67 7.02
C TYR A 270 -19.77 -8.32 7.62
N SER A 271 -20.91 -7.65 7.50
CA SER A 271 -22.21 -8.16 7.97
C SER A 271 -22.61 -9.41 7.21
N GLU A 272 -22.53 -9.38 5.87
CA GLU A 272 -22.77 -10.56 5.03
C GLU A 272 -21.81 -11.71 5.35
N TRP A 273 -20.54 -11.41 5.64
CA TRP A 273 -19.57 -12.43 6.02
C TRP A 273 -19.86 -13.06 7.38
N LEU A 274 -20.28 -12.27 8.38
CA LEU A 274 -20.65 -12.77 9.70
C LEU A 274 -21.95 -13.58 9.69
N GLU A 275 -22.94 -13.17 8.89
CA GLU A 275 -24.17 -13.94 8.67
C GLU A 275 -23.86 -15.35 8.15
N GLN A 276 -22.85 -15.49 7.29
CA GLN A 276 -22.38 -16.80 6.80
C GLN A 276 -21.66 -17.64 7.87
N GLN A 277 -21.15 -17.03 8.93
CA GLN A 277 -20.53 -17.73 10.06
C GLN A 277 -21.54 -18.07 11.16
N GLU A 278 -22.83 -17.77 10.98
CA GLU A 278 -23.87 -17.91 12.01
C GLU A 278 -23.58 -17.09 13.29
N GLU A 279 -22.72 -16.07 13.20
CA GLU A 279 -22.38 -15.18 14.30
C GLU A 279 -23.37 -14.00 14.37
N SER A 280 -23.97 -13.80 15.54
CA SER A 280 -25.25 -13.10 15.63
C SER A 280 -25.19 -11.58 15.80
N GLN A 281 -24.03 -10.92 15.98
CA GLN A 281 -24.00 -9.47 16.17
C GLN A 281 -22.79 -8.73 15.58
N VAL A 282 -23.06 -7.93 14.54
CA VAL A 282 -22.14 -6.92 13.98
C VAL A 282 -22.41 -5.57 14.64
N ALA A 283 -22.09 -5.43 15.93
CA ALA A 283 -22.24 -4.14 16.59
C ALA A 283 -20.91 -3.36 16.55
N PRO A 284 -20.94 -2.04 16.24
CA PRO A 284 -19.74 -1.19 16.31
C PRO A 284 -19.21 -1.06 17.74
N ILE A 285 -20.10 -1.23 18.73
CA ILE A 285 -19.81 -1.18 20.16
C ILE A 285 -20.42 -2.42 20.80
N ILE A 286 -19.60 -3.19 21.52
CA ILE A 286 -20.00 -4.40 22.26
C ILE A 286 -19.39 -4.26 23.65
N ASP A 287 -20.22 -4.25 24.71
CA ASP A 287 -19.76 -4.18 26.10
C ASP A 287 -18.77 -3.03 26.38
N ASN A 288 -19.08 -1.83 25.88
CA ASN A 288 -18.21 -0.63 25.92
C ASN A 288 -16.87 -0.75 25.17
N THR A 289 -16.63 -1.85 24.45
CA THR A 289 -15.49 -2.00 23.54
C THR A 289 -15.90 -1.66 22.11
N TYR A 290 -14.96 -1.16 21.34
CA TYR A 290 -15.15 -0.73 19.95
C TYR A 290 -14.55 -1.75 18.99
N ASN A 291 -15.35 -2.21 18.04
CA ASN A 291 -14.88 -3.15 17.04
C ASN A 291 -13.88 -2.47 16.07
N CYS A 292 -12.70 -3.07 15.92
CA CYS A 292 -11.61 -2.47 15.15
C CYS A 292 -11.89 -2.38 13.64
N PHE A 293 -12.83 -3.18 13.09
CA PHE A 293 -13.29 -3.01 11.71
C PHE A 293 -13.86 -1.61 11.46
N PHE A 294 -14.67 -1.12 12.40
CA PHE A 294 -15.26 0.21 12.35
C PHE A 294 -14.22 1.29 12.64
N ILE A 295 -13.34 1.08 13.63
CA ILE A 295 -12.23 2.00 13.92
C ILE A 295 -11.37 2.21 12.69
N PHE A 296 -10.93 1.14 12.04
CA PHE A 296 -10.06 1.22 10.88
C PHE A 296 -10.76 1.91 9.71
N GLY A 297 -12.00 1.51 9.40
CA GLY A 297 -12.80 2.18 8.35
C GLY A 297 -13.03 3.66 8.63
N TYR A 298 -13.26 4.03 9.90
CA TYR A 298 -13.38 5.43 10.33
C TYR A 298 -12.10 6.23 10.09
N LEU A 299 -10.94 5.65 10.43
CA LEU A 299 -9.65 6.28 10.20
C LEU A 299 -9.37 6.48 8.70
N ILE A 300 -9.65 5.49 7.86
CA ILE A 300 -9.51 5.62 6.40
C ILE A 300 -10.45 6.69 5.84
N ASN A 301 -11.72 6.69 6.27
CA ASN A 301 -12.70 7.68 5.84
C ASN A 301 -12.30 9.09 6.25
N SER A 302 -11.71 9.25 7.43
CA SER A 302 -11.19 10.52 7.92
C SER A 302 -9.99 11.01 7.09
N TYR A 303 -9.09 10.09 6.71
CA TYR A 303 -8.02 10.42 5.77
C TYR A 303 -8.55 10.85 4.40
N GLN A 304 -9.48 10.09 3.81
CA GLN A 304 -10.07 10.38 2.50
C GLN A 304 -10.81 11.73 2.48
N LYS A 305 -11.55 12.07 3.55
CA LYS A 305 -12.23 13.37 3.69
C LYS A 305 -11.24 14.55 3.68
N LYS A 306 -10.07 14.38 4.31
CA LYS A 306 -9.05 15.44 4.42
C LYS A 306 -8.15 15.51 3.18
N HIS A 307 -7.86 14.37 2.57
CA HIS A 307 -6.91 14.24 1.47
C HIS A 307 -7.64 13.74 0.22
N THR A 308 -8.24 14.66 -0.53
CA THR A 308 -8.88 14.29 -1.79
C THR A 308 -7.82 13.92 -2.84
N PRO A 309 -8.01 12.85 -3.61
CA PRO A 309 -7.03 12.42 -4.61
C PRO A 309 -6.98 13.35 -5.84
N GLY A 310 -7.82 14.39 -5.90
CA GLY A 310 -7.92 15.31 -7.04
C GLY A 310 -6.66 16.15 -7.26
N GLY A 311 -6.01 16.62 -6.19
CA GLY A 311 -4.78 17.40 -6.30
C GLY A 311 -3.66 16.65 -7.00
N PHE A 312 -3.49 15.37 -6.65
CA PHE A 312 -2.49 14.48 -7.25
C PHE A 312 -2.73 14.24 -8.74
N SER A 313 -3.99 14.13 -9.17
CA SER A 313 -4.32 13.92 -10.57
C SER A 313 -3.86 15.09 -11.45
N ARG A 314 -3.86 16.33 -10.93
CA ARG A 314 -3.42 17.51 -11.70
C ARG A 314 -1.92 17.48 -11.95
N TYR A 315 -1.14 17.12 -10.93
CA TYR A 315 0.33 17.02 -11.05
C TYR A 315 0.74 15.99 -12.11
N VAL A 316 0.11 14.81 -12.10
CA VAL A 316 0.39 13.74 -13.08
C VAL A 316 0.08 14.18 -14.51
N VAL A 317 -1.05 14.87 -14.73
CA VAL A 317 -1.40 15.41 -16.04
C VAL A 317 -0.36 16.42 -16.51
N VAL A 318 0.03 17.37 -15.64
CA VAL A 318 1.02 18.40 -15.97
C VAL A 318 2.37 17.77 -16.32
N GLN A 319 2.88 16.84 -15.51
CA GLN A 319 4.16 16.18 -15.79
C GLN A 319 4.14 15.39 -17.10
N SER A 320 3.06 14.65 -17.37
CA SER A 320 2.91 13.88 -18.60
C SER A 320 2.84 14.80 -19.82
N LEU A 321 2.19 15.96 -19.65
CA LEU A 321 2.09 16.99 -20.69
C LEU A 321 3.45 17.62 -20.98
N ILE A 322 4.22 18.00 -19.95
CA ILE A 322 5.58 18.54 -20.11
C ILE A 322 6.43 17.55 -20.91
N LEU A 323 6.53 16.29 -20.46
CA LEU A 323 7.33 15.26 -21.16
C LEU A 323 6.90 15.02 -22.60
N SER A 324 5.59 15.08 -22.86
CA SER A 324 5.08 14.88 -24.23
C SER A 324 5.33 16.08 -25.14
N LEU A 325 5.41 17.30 -24.60
CA LEU A 325 5.55 18.53 -25.36
C LEU A 325 7.02 18.98 -25.50
N THR A 326 7.90 18.64 -24.56
CA THR A 326 9.32 19.03 -24.59
C THR A 326 9.98 18.73 -25.93
N PRO A 327 9.85 17.52 -26.53
CA PRO A 327 10.48 17.24 -27.83
C PRO A 327 10.02 18.19 -28.93
N CYS A 328 8.74 18.52 -28.96
CA CYS A 328 8.15 19.44 -29.94
C CYS A 328 8.65 20.88 -29.73
N PHE A 329 8.74 21.35 -28.48
CA PHE A 329 9.18 22.71 -28.18
C PHE A 329 10.65 22.94 -28.51
N LEU A 330 11.52 21.98 -28.20
CA LEU A 330 12.95 22.07 -28.52
C LEU A 330 13.21 22.13 -30.02
N ARG A 331 12.26 21.67 -30.84
CA ARG A 331 12.35 21.64 -32.30
C ARG A 331 11.51 22.72 -32.98
N LEU A 332 10.92 23.65 -32.23
CA LEU A 332 10.06 24.68 -32.79
C LEU A 332 10.77 25.53 -33.85
N GLN A 333 12.06 25.83 -33.65
CA GLN A 333 12.86 26.55 -34.64
C GLN A 333 12.97 25.77 -35.96
N TYR A 334 13.26 24.47 -35.88
CA TYR A 334 13.32 23.60 -37.07
C TYR A 334 11.98 23.59 -37.82
N PHE A 335 10.86 23.56 -37.11
CA PHE A 335 9.53 23.62 -37.72
C PHE A 335 9.19 24.97 -38.35
N TYR A 336 9.82 26.06 -37.90
CA TYR A 336 9.65 27.38 -38.52
C TYR A 336 10.43 27.50 -39.83
N GLU A 337 11.59 26.85 -39.90
CA GLU A 337 12.46 26.85 -41.09
C GLU A 337 12.02 25.82 -42.13
N ALA A 338 11.36 24.74 -41.71
CA ALA A 338 10.84 23.70 -42.60
C ALA A 338 9.45 24.05 -43.17
N ASP A 339 9.17 23.61 -44.40
CA ASP A 339 7.83 23.65 -44.99
C ASP A 339 6.95 22.54 -44.39
N VAL A 340 6.38 22.82 -43.21
CA VAL A 340 5.57 21.87 -42.43
C VAL A 340 4.15 21.81 -42.99
N GLY A 341 3.81 20.68 -43.62
CA GLY A 341 2.47 20.43 -44.14
C GLY A 341 1.47 19.97 -43.07
N ALA A 342 0.18 19.92 -43.42
CA ALA A 342 -0.88 19.44 -42.52
C ALA A 342 -0.67 17.99 -42.03
N ILE A 343 -0.07 17.14 -42.87
CA ILE A 343 0.31 15.78 -42.50
C ILE A 343 1.33 15.82 -41.37
N ASP A 344 2.34 16.67 -41.46
CA ASP A 344 3.45 16.78 -40.50
C ASP A 344 2.94 17.24 -39.12
N ILE A 345 2.01 18.20 -39.11
CA ILE A 345 1.30 18.61 -37.89
C ILE A 345 0.55 17.43 -37.27
N THR A 346 -0.15 16.65 -38.09
CA THR A 346 -0.89 15.46 -37.64
C THR A 346 0.05 14.44 -37.00
N ARG A 347 1.25 14.27 -37.57
CA ARG A 347 2.29 13.39 -37.02
C ARG A 347 2.76 13.81 -35.64
N ILE A 348 3.08 15.10 -35.50
CA ILE A 348 3.50 15.70 -34.22
C ILE A 348 2.41 15.53 -33.16
N VAL A 349 1.15 15.82 -33.50
CA VAL A 349 0.01 15.65 -32.58
C VAL A 349 -0.14 14.20 -32.14
N ILE A 350 -0.07 13.24 -33.07
CA ILE A 350 -0.17 11.81 -32.73
C ILE A 350 0.99 11.39 -31.81
N ASN A 351 2.20 11.85 -32.06
CA ASN A 351 3.37 11.56 -31.22
C ASN A 351 3.21 12.12 -29.79
N ILE A 352 2.75 13.37 -29.67
CA ILE A 352 2.46 14.02 -28.38
C ILE A 352 1.39 13.23 -27.63
N LEU A 353 0.25 12.92 -28.27
CA LEU A 353 -0.84 12.19 -27.62
C LEU A 353 -0.42 10.79 -27.14
N THR A 354 0.37 10.09 -27.96
CA THR A 354 0.86 8.74 -27.63
C THR A 354 1.82 8.77 -26.46
N THR A 355 2.78 9.71 -26.49
CA THR A 355 3.78 9.89 -25.43
C THR A 355 3.12 10.33 -24.13
N PHE A 356 2.19 11.30 -24.20
CA PHE A 356 1.38 11.74 -23.08
C PHE A 356 0.65 10.57 -22.43
N GLN A 357 -0.04 9.76 -23.22
CA GLN A 357 -0.82 8.63 -22.70
C GLN A 357 0.08 7.52 -22.11
N GLY A 358 1.27 7.29 -22.69
CA GLY A 358 2.28 6.37 -22.17
C GLY A 358 2.73 6.75 -20.77
N PHE A 359 3.15 8.01 -20.59
CA PHE A 359 3.58 8.52 -19.28
C PHE A 359 2.44 8.68 -18.30
N PHE A 360 1.28 9.18 -18.73
CA PHE A 360 0.13 9.43 -17.87
C PHE A 360 -0.28 8.18 -17.08
N GLY A 361 -0.44 7.03 -17.76
CA GLY A 361 -0.81 5.79 -17.07
C GLY A 361 0.23 5.35 -16.03
N SER A 362 1.51 5.52 -16.36
CA SER A 362 2.63 5.13 -15.51
C SER A 362 2.76 6.03 -14.27
N PHE A 363 2.61 7.34 -14.46
CA PHE A 363 2.67 8.33 -13.38
C PHE A 363 1.45 8.30 -12.48
N VAL A 364 0.25 7.98 -13.00
CA VAL A 364 -0.92 7.72 -12.15
C VAL A 364 -0.59 6.60 -11.16
N PHE A 365 0.04 5.52 -11.63
CA PHE A 365 0.39 4.39 -10.77
C PHE A 365 1.43 4.75 -9.70
N LEU A 366 2.52 5.47 -10.07
CA LEU A 366 3.49 5.99 -9.10
C LEU A 366 2.83 6.86 -8.02
N GLN A 367 1.98 7.78 -8.46
CA GLN A 367 1.37 8.75 -7.57
C GLN A 367 0.37 8.10 -6.60
N ILE A 368 -0.39 7.10 -7.04
CA ILE A 368 -1.26 6.33 -6.14
C ILE A 368 -0.42 5.58 -5.11
N GLY A 369 0.74 5.03 -5.48
CA GLY A 369 1.69 4.43 -4.53
C GLY A 369 2.14 5.39 -3.43
N LEU A 370 2.49 6.63 -3.79
CA LEU A 370 2.84 7.68 -2.83
C LEU A 370 1.67 8.11 -1.95
N TYR A 371 0.48 8.23 -2.53
CA TYR A 371 -0.75 8.53 -1.79
C TYR A 371 -1.07 7.44 -0.77
N ASP A 372 -0.84 6.18 -1.11
CA ASP A 372 -1.04 5.06 -0.20
C ASP A 372 -0.08 5.09 0.99
N LEU A 373 1.22 5.37 0.76
CA LEU A 373 2.20 5.57 1.84
C LEU A 373 1.77 6.69 2.79
N GLN A 374 1.27 7.81 2.27
CA GLN A 374 0.74 8.90 3.09
C GLN A 374 -0.44 8.47 3.97
N ARG A 375 -1.32 7.60 3.43
CA ARG A 375 -2.41 7.02 4.21
C ARG A 375 -1.88 6.12 5.32
N LYS A 376 -0.87 5.30 5.05
CA LYS A 376 -0.23 4.46 6.08
C LYS A 376 0.39 5.29 7.19
N PHE A 377 1.11 6.37 6.87
CA PHE A 377 1.63 7.28 7.90
C PHE A 377 0.53 7.87 8.77
N PHE A 378 -0.60 8.25 8.15
CA PHE A 378 -1.74 8.71 8.91
C PHE A 378 -2.26 7.63 9.88
N LEU A 379 -2.44 6.39 9.42
CA LEU A 379 -2.91 5.29 10.27
C LEU A 379 -1.92 4.99 11.42
N LEU A 380 -0.62 4.95 11.11
CA LEU A 380 0.42 4.68 12.09
C LEU A 380 0.54 5.81 13.11
N ASP A 381 0.45 7.08 12.68
CA ASP A 381 0.39 8.22 13.60
C ASP A 381 -0.82 8.10 14.55
N GLN A 382 -1.99 7.68 14.05
CA GLN A 382 -3.17 7.44 14.91
C GLN A 382 -2.94 6.29 15.90
N CYS A 383 -2.23 5.23 15.50
CA CYS A 383 -1.80 4.18 16.42
C CYS A 383 -0.79 4.71 17.47
N CYS A 384 0.10 5.63 17.11
CA CYS A 384 1.00 6.29 18.05
C CYS A 384 0.21 7.16 19.04
N TYR A 385 -0.76 7.96 18.57
CA TYR A 385 -1.63 8.77 19.43
C TYR A 385 -2.45 7.93 20.42
N MET A 386 -2.83 6.72 20.04
CA MET A 386 -3.54 5.76 20.89
C MET A 386 -2.67 5.23 22.04
N LEU A 387 -1.36 5.09 21.86
CA LEU A 387 -0.42 4.77 22.94
C LEU A 387 0.05 5.98 23.72
N ASN A 388 0.10 7.15 23.07
CA ASN A 388 0.73 8.30 23.70
C ASN A 388 -0.14 8.84 24.84
N ILE A 389 0.47 8.85 26.02
CA ILE A 389 -0.09 9.38 27.25
C ILE A 389 0.09 10.90 27.32
N LYS A 390 1.18 11.41 26.74
CA LYS A 390 1.53 12.83 26.71
C LYS A 390 0.92 13.49 25.48
N GLU A 391 0.67 14.79 25.56
CA GLU A 391 0.26 15.59 24.40
C GLU A 391 1.45 15.81 23.46
N GLN A 392 1.79 14.80 22.65
CA GLN A 392 2.74 14.95 21.56
C GLN A 392 2.01 15.22 20.25
N LYS A 393 2.55 16.11 19.44
CA LYS A 393 2.06 16.34 18.07
C LYS A 393 2.86 15.47 17.11
N TYR A 394 2.18 14.58 16.39
CA TYR A 394 2.71 13.85 15.24
C TYR A 394 2.35 14.57 13.93
N SER A 395 2.94 14.09 12.82
CA SER A 395 2.92 14.77 11.52
C SER A 395 1.53 14.86 10.86
N SER A 396 0.67 13.86 11.10
CA SER A 396 -0.66 13.74 10.47
C SER A 396 -1.70 14.73 11.02
N GLY A 397 -1.43 15.37 12.16
CA GLY A 397 -2.19 16.49 12.67
C GLY A 397 -2.89 16.22 14.01
N LYS A 398 -4.22 16.06 14.00
CA LYS A 398 -5.02 15.97 15.23
C LYS A 398 -5.27 14.51 15.61
N LYS A 399 -5.21 14.23 16.92
CA LYS A 399 -5.66 12.96 17.51
C LYS A 399 -7.16 12.80 17.31
N LEU A 400 -7.59 11.70 16.68
CA LEU A 400 -9.01 11.44 16.40
C LEU A 400 -9.66 10.53 17.45
N LEU A 401 -8.89 9.55 17.93
CA LEU A 401 -9.35 8.57 18.90
C LEU A 401 -8.61 8.77 20.23
N PRO A 402 -9.25 8.46 21.38
CA PRO A 402 -8.62 8.57 22.68
C PRO A 402 -7.43 7.61 22.87
N THR A 403 -6.71 7.75 23.97
CA THR A 403 -5.70 6.77 24.39
C THR A 403 -6.40 5.46 24.77
N ILE A 404 -5.84 4.33 24.35
CA ILE A 404 -6.41 3.01 24.64
C ILE A 404 -6.34 2.69 26.14
N ASN A 405 -7.28 1.89 26.61
CA ASN A 405 -7.29 1.43 28.00
C ASN A 405 -6.19 0.38 28.24
N PHE A 406 -5.03 0.84 28.74
CA PHE A 406 -3.90 -0.04 29.07
C PHE A 406 -4.20 -1.04 30.20
N ASN A 407 -5.25 -0.80 30.99
CA ASN A 407 -5.64 -1.76 32.02
C ASN A 407 -6.32 -2.99 31.46
N ASN A 408 -6.67 -3.05 30.17
CA ASN A 408 -7.26 -4.23 29.57
C ASN A 408 -6.25 -4.94 28.65
N PRO A 409 -5.79 -6.16 28.98
CA PRO A 409 -4.81 -6.88 28.16
C PRO A 409 -5.33 -7.14 26.73
N ILE A 410 -6.62 -7.37 26.56
CA ILE A 410 -7.26 -7.60 25.25
C ILE A 410 -7.12 -6.34 24.38
N THR A 411 -7.30 -5.16 24.97
CA THR A 411 -7.17 -3.89 24.27
C THR A 411 -5.76 -3.69 23.73
N PHE A 412 -4.73 -4.10 24.47
CA PHE A 412 -3.34 -4.05 23.98
C PHE A 412 -3.12 -4.99 22.81
N GLN A 413 -3.65 -6.21 22.90
CA GLN A 413 -3.58 -7.16 21.81
C GLN A 413 -4.28 -6.62 20.56
N ALA A 414 -5.51 -6.11 20.71
CA ALA A 414 -6.29 -5.50 19.64
C ALA A 414 -5.58 -4.28 19.02
N TRP A 415 -4.93 -3.44 19.84
CA TRP A 415 -4.10 -2.34 19.36
C TRP A 415 -2.88 -2.85 18.57
N SER A 416 -2.21 -3.89 19.04
CA SER A 416 -1.08 -4.51 18.31
C SER A 416 -1.54 -5.08 16.96
N MET A 417 -2.74 -5.68 16.92
CA MET A 417 -3.37 -6.11 15.67
C MET A 417 -3.67 -4.92 14.76
N LEU A 418 -4.26 -3.84 15.27
CA LEU A 418 -4.56 -2.62 14.50
C LEU A 418 -3.30 -1.97 13.92
N ARG A 419 -2.22 -1.90 14.70
CA ARG A 419 -0.90 -1.45 14.25
C ARG A 419 -0.35 -2.36 13.15
N GLY A 420 -0.39 -3.67 13.36
CA GLY A 420 0.02 -4.65 12.36
C GLY A 420 -0.77 -4.50 11.06
N MET A 421 -2.08 -4.28 11.17
CA MET A 421 -2.98 -4.02 10.07
C MET A 421 -2.60 -2.74 9.34
N ALA A 422 -2.29 -1.65 10.05
CA ALA A 422 -1.86 -0.39 9.44
C ALA A 422 -0.56 -0.52 8.60
N PHE A 423 0.40 -1.34 9.04
CA PHE A 423 1.61 -1.64 8.26
C PHE A 423 1.31 -2.51 7.02
N ASP A 424 0.50 -3.55 7.21
CA ASP A 424 0.20 -4.58 6.21
C ASP A 424 -1.00 -4.24 5.30
N TYR A 425 -1.62 -3.09 5.53
CA TYR A 425 -2.77 -2.63 4.76
C TYR A 425 -2.38 -2.40 3.30
N GLY A 426 -3.09 -3.06 2.38
CA GLY A 426 -2.75 -2.96 0.98
C GLY A 426 -1.53 -3.77 0.58
N ARG A 427 -1.13 -4.78 1.35
CA ARG A 427 0.04 -5.62 1.08
C ARG A 427 0.16 -6.05 -0.40
N THR A 428 -0.95 -6.48 -1.01
CA THR A 428 -0.96 -6.88 -2.42
C THR A 428 -0.64 -5.71 -3.35
N TYR A 429 -1.21 -4.54 -3.06
CA TYR A 429 -0.97 -3.31 -3.79
C TYR A 429 0.46 -2.79 -3.59
N ASP A 430 0.95 -2.77 -2.34
CA ASP A 430 2.34 -2.40 -2.02
C ASP A 430 3.32 -3.25 -2.80
N PHE A 431 3.06 -4.54 -2.91
CA PHE A 431 3.96 -5.46 -3.55
C PHE A 431 4.04 -5.23 -5.07
N ARG A 432 2.92 -4.83 -5.70
CA ARG A 432 2.91 -4.35 -7.10
C ARG A 432 3.71 -3.06 -7.25
N ILE A 433 3.50 -2.10 -6.34
CA ILE A 433 4.18 -0.81 -6.35
C ILE A 433 5.68 -0.99 -6.11
N GLN A 434 6.08 -1.79 -5.12
CA GLN A 434 7.46 -2.16 -4.86
C GLN A 434 8.11 -2.80 -6.07
N GLY A 435 7.47 -3.80 -6.70
CA GLY A 435 7.98 -4.44 -7.92
C GLY A 435 8.17 -3.43 -9.06
N PHE A 436 7.24 -2.50 -9.23
CA PHE A 436 7.36 -1.45 -10.23
C PHE A 436 8.48 -0.43 -9.94
N TYR A 437 8.51 0.13 -8.72
CA TYR A 437 9.57 1.06 -8.29
C TYR A 437 10.94 0.40 -8.33
N SER A 438 11.03 -0.89 -8.01
CA SER A 438 12.23 -1.71 -8.18
C SER A 438 12.72 -1.68 -9.63
N LEU A 439 11.84 -1.90 -10.60
CA LEU A 439 12.22 -1.90 -12.02
C LEU A 439 12.59 -0.51 -12.52
N ILE A 440 11.85 0.53 -12.10
CA ILE A 440 12.21 1.92 -12.40
C ILE A 440 13.55 2.29 -11.77
N PHE A 441 13.83 1.82 -10.56
CA PHE A 441 15.11 2.05 -9.90
C PHE A 441 16.29 1.50 -10.71
N ILE A 442 16.14 0.30 -11.30
CA ILE A 442 17.12 -0.24 -12.24
C ILE A 442 17.26 0.66 -13.47
N GLY A 443 16.14 1.06 -14.08
CA GLY A 443 16.14 1.99 -15.22
C GLY A 443 16.83 3.31 -14.88
N TRP A 444 16.62 3.83 -13.68
CA TRP A 444 17.27 5.04 -13.18
C TRP A 444 18.78 4.86 -13.01
N ILE A 445 19.25 3.72 -12.49
CA ILE A 445 20.69 3.43 -12.43
C ILE A 445 21.30 3.45 -13.84
N PHE A 446 20.65 2.82 -14.81
CA PHE A 446 21.13 2.85 -16.20
C PHE A 446 21.16 4.26 -16.78
N LEU A 447 20.10 5.04 -16.60
CA LEU A 447 20.04 6.43 -17.06
C LEU A 447 21.07 7.32 -16.37
N PHE A 448 21.31 7.11 -15.08
CA PHE A 448 22.31 7.83 -14.30
C PHE A 448 23.73 7.52 -14.81
N LEU A 449 24.07 6.24 -14.98
CA LEU A 449 25.38 5.83 -15.51
C LEU A 449 25.58 6.31 -16.95
N PHE A 450 24.53 6.25 -17.78
CA PHE A 450 24.55 6.80 -19.12
C PHE A 450 24.81 8.32 -19.11
N GLY A 451 24.12 9.06 -18.23
CA GLY A 451 24.36 10.50 -18.02
C GLY A 451 25.79 10.82 -17.58
N ILE A 452 26.40 10.00 -16.71
CA ILE A 452 27.82 10.12 -16.36
C ILE A 452 28.72 9.87 -17.57
N GLY A 453 28.42 8.86 -18.40
CA GLY A 453 29.15 8.60 -19.65
C GLY A 453 29.11 9.77 -20.62
N VAL A 454 27.97 10.46 -20.72
CA VAL A 454 27.82 11.70 -21.49
C VAL A 454 28.64 12.84 -20.88
N LEU A 455 28.58 13.05 -19.55
CA LEU A 455 29.35 14.09 -18.86
C LEU A 455 30.87 13.91 -19.01
N LEU A 456 31.33 12.66 -19.06
CA LEU A 456 32.73 12.29 -19.26
C LEU A 456 33.15 12.24 -20.74
N ASP A 457 32.28 12.66 -21.66
CA ASP A 457 32.51 12.61 -23.11
C ASP A 457 32.78 11.21 -23.70
N PHE A 458 32.48 10.14 -22.96
CA PHE A 458 32.53 8.77 -23.51
C PHE A 458 31.41 8.51 -24.51
N ILE A 459 30.31 9.25 -24.41
CA ILE A 459 29.14 9.13 -25.27
C ILE A 459 28.81 10.51 -25.82
N GLN A 460 28.97 10.69 -27.13
CA GLN A 460 28.61 11.93 -27.81
C GLN A 460 27.13 11.86 -28.21
N ILE A 461 26.33 12.76 -27.66
CA ILE A 461 24.92 12.93 -27.99
C ILE A 461 24.61 14.39 -28.26
N ASP A 462 23.54 14.64 -29.02
CA ASP A 462 23.12 16.00 -29.35
C ASP A 462 22.47 16.71 -28.14
N TYR A 463 22.42 18.05 -28.19
CA TYR A 463 21.82 18.86 -27.12
C TYR A 463 20.35 18.50 -26.86
N PHE A 464 19.64 18.10 -27.92
CA PHE A 464 18.25 17.65 -27.85
C PHE A 464 18.10 16.39 -26.97
N GLN A 465 18.90 15.36 -27.22
CA GLN A 465 18.96 14.12 -26.45
C GLN A 465 19.39 14.39 -25.00
N ILE A 466 20.37 15.27 -24.77
CA ILE A 466 20.81 15.67 -23.41
C ILE A 466 19.63 16.25 -22.63
N THR A 467 18.88 17.16 -23.25
CA THR A 467 17.73 17.81 -22.60
C THR A 467 16.67 16.79 -22.22
N LEU A 468 16.27 15.90 -23.13
CA LEU A 468 15.27 14.86 -22.85
C LEU A 468 15.74 13.85 -21.79
N LEU A 469 17.01 13.44 -21.85
CA LEU A 469 17.61 12.54 -20.87
C LEU A 469 17.63 13.19 -19.48
N SER A 470 18.04 14.46 -19.38
CA SER A 470 18.10 15.18 -18.11
C SER A 470 16.72 15.38 -17.48
N GLU A 471 15.70 15.70 -18.29
CA GLU A 471 14.31 15.81 -17.82
C GLU A 471 13.83 14.50 -17.20
N MET A 472 14.03 13.38 -17.90
CA MET A 472 13.67 12.05 -17.41
C MET A 472 14.44 11.67 -16.14
N LEU A 473 15.75 11.93 -16.12
CA LEU A 473 16.57 11.64 -14.96
C LEU A 473 16.08 12.42 -13.73
N ILE A 474 15.75 13.70 -13.87
CA ILE A 474 15.23 14.55 -12.78
C ILE A 474 13.89 13.99 -12.27
N ILE A 475 12.94 13.70 -13.17
CA ILE A 475 11.61 13.20 -12.78
C ILE A 475 11.73 11.84 -12.07
N LEU A 476 12.50 10.90 -12.63
CA LEU A 476 12.69 9.59 -12.03
C LEU A 476 13.43 9.68 -10.70
N THR A 477 14.45 10.53 -10.58
CA THR A 477 15.16 10.80 -9.32
C THR A 477 14.19 11.32 -8.26
N GLY A 478 13.30 12.26 -8.64
CA GLY A 478 12.27 12.80 -7.75
C GLY A 478 11.33 11.71 -7.22
N PHE A 479 10.77 10.89 -8.12
CA PHE A 479 9.86 9.80 -7.72
C PHE A 479 10.54 8.75 -6.86
N ILE A 480 11.72 8.26 -7.28
CA ILE A 480 12.48 7.23 -6.55
C ILE A 480 12.93 7.77 -5.19
N GLY A 481 13.55 8.95 -5.17
CA GLY A 481 14.07 9.56 -3.95
C GLY A 481 12.95 9.81 -2.93
N TYR A 482 11.81 10.31 -3.38
CA TYR A 482 10.65 10.53 -2.53
C TYR A 482 10.04 9.22 -2.00
N TYR A 483 9.92 8.20 -2.85
CA TYR A 483 9.42 6.87 -2.44
C TYR A 483 10.37 6.19 -1.44
N LEU A 484 11.68 6.23 -1.71
CA LEU A 484 12.72 5.72 -0.82
C LEU A 484 12.70 6.43 0.53
N TRP A 485 12.60 7.75 0.55
CA TRP A 485 12.53 8.54 1.77
C TRP A 485 11.34 8.15 2.64
N HIS A 486 10.15 8.02 2.04
CA HIS A 486 8.98 7.51 2.76
C HIS A 486 9.18 6.07 3.23
N GLY A 487 9.75 5.20 2.40
CA GLY A 487 10.09 3.83 2.81
C GLY A 487 11.00 3.77 4.04
N ALA A 488 12.03 4.64 4.09
CA ALA A 488 12.89 4.78 5.26
C ALA A 488 12.13 5.28 6.49
N ARG A 489 11.32 6.31 6.33
CA ARG A 489 10.50 6.87 7.41
C ARG A 489 9.49 5.87 7.96
N LEU A 490 8.92 5.01 7.11
CA LEU A 490 8.03 3.92 7.54
C LEU A 490 8.75 2.97 8.50
N ASN A 491 10.04 2.72 8.28
CA ASN A 491 10.85 1.89 9.16
C ASN A 491 11.18 2.55 10.52
N GLU A 492 11.11 3.88 10.64
CA GLU A 492 11.32 4.59 11.91
C GLU A 492 10.14 4.46 12.88
N TYR A 493 8.93 4.18 12.37
CA TYR A 493 7.77 3.93 13.22
C TYR A 493 7.99 2.73 14.14
N TYR A 494 8.75 1.72 13.72
CA TYR A 494 9.11 0.61 14.61
C TYR A 494 9.83 1.09 15.87
N GLU A 495 10.75 2.05 15.74
CA GLU A 495 11.49 2.60 16.89
C GLU A 495 10.60 3.52 17.73
N THR A 496 9.73 4.28 17.07
CA THR A 496 8.75 5.12 17.78
C THR A 496 7.80 4.28 18.63
N PHE A 497 7.28 3.17 18.10
CA PHE A 497 6.41 2.27 18.86
C PHE A 497 7.15 1.57 20.01
N ASP A 498 8.40 1.17 19.79
CA ASP A 498 9.24 0.52 20.81
C ASP A 498 9.43 1.43 22.03
N ILE A 499 9.78 2.70 21.78
CA ILE A 499 9.92 3.72 22.84
C ILE A 499 8.59 3.94 23.57
N LEU A 500 7.48 4.07 22.84
CA LEU A 500 6.16 4.30 23.45
C LEU A 500 5.70 3.10 24.29
N LEU A 501 5.96 1.87 23.85
CA LEU A 501 5.62 0.67 24.60
C LEU A 501 6.49 0.53 25.86
N GLU A 502 7.79 0.81 25.77
CA GLU A 502 8.68 0.85 26.93
C GLU A 502 8.27 1.92 27.95
N ASP A 503 7.84 3.10 27.50
CA ASP A 503 7.30 4.14 28.40
C ASP A 503 6.08 3.64 29.18
N VAL A 504 5.15 2.95 28.52
CA VAL A 504 3.96 2.38 29.18
C VAL A 504 4.34 1.22 30.09
N ARG A 505 5.27 0.36 29.68
CA ARG A 505 5.81 -0.74 30.49
C ARG A 505 6.44 -0.23 31.79
N ASN A 506 7.32 0.76 31.68
CA ASN A 506 8.03 1.36 32.81
C ASN A 506 7.06 1.98 33.83
N MET A 507 5.94 2.55 33.37
CA MET A 507 4.89 3.04 34.25
C MET A 507 4.28 1.91 35.12
N TYR A 508 3.98 0.74 34.54
CA TYR A 508 3.46 -0.40 35.30
C TYR A 508 4.50 -1.01 36.24
N VAL A 509 5.77 -1.08 35.82
CA VAL A 509 6.88 -1.51 36.67
C VAL A 509 7.05 -0.58 37.87
N ASP A 510 6.94 0.74 37.66
CA ASP A 510 7.00 1.73 38.73
C ASP A 510 5.81 1.60 39.70
N MET A 511 4.60 1.34 39.18
CA MET A 511 3.43 1.06 40.01
C MET A 511 3.61 -0.20 40.86
N LEU A 512 4.22 -1.25 40.30
CA LEU A 512 4.53 -2.48 41.02
C LEU A 512 5.59 -2.24 42.11
N ARG A 513 6.63 -1.46 41.80
CA ARG A 513 7.68 -1.09 42.76
C ARG A 513 7.14 -0.28 43.94
N ARG A 514 6.14 0.56 43.70
CA ARG A 514 5.50 1.44 44.71
C ARG A 514 4.14 0.91 45.18
N LYS A 515 3.86 -0.39 45.01
CA LYS A 515 2.54 -0.98 45.29
C LYS A 515 2.06 -0.71 46.72
N GLU A 516 2.94 -0.77 47.72
CA GLU A 516 2.57 -0.50 49.11
C GLU A 516 2.13 0.95 49.30
N GLN A 517 2.86 1.89 48.70
CA GLN A 517 2.54 3.33 48.75
C GLN A 517 1.20 3.64 48.10
N TYR A 518 0.95 3.05 46.93
CA TYR A 518 -0.24 3.36 46.13
C TYR A 518 -1.49 2.62 46.58
N PHE A 519 -1.37 1.34 46.97
CA PHE A 519 -2.51 0.48 47.26
C PHE A 519 -2.79 0.30 48.76
N ILE A 520 -1.77 0.37 49.63
CA ILE A 520 -1.94 0.22 51.10
C ILE A 520 -2.06 1.60 51.76
N LEU A 521 -1.05 2.44 51.56
CA LEU A 521 -0.95 3.74 52.24
C LEU A 521 -1.84 4.83 51.63
N ASN A 522 -2.45 4.56 50.46
CA ASN A 522 -3.30 5.51 49.73
C ASN A 522 -2.63 6.89 49.53
N LEU A 523 -1.32 6.91 49.29
CA LEU A 523 -0.60 8.16 49.08
C LEU A 523 -1.12 8.89 47.84
N ASP A 524 -1.28 10.20 47.95
CA ASP A 524 -1.73 11.04 46.84
C ASP A 524 -0.70 11.02 45.70
N ILE A 525 -1.16 10.59 44.53
CA ILE A 525 -0.32 10.45 43.34
C ILE A 525 -0.36 11.75 42.54
N THR A 526 0.80 12.38 42.35
CA THR A 526 0.94 13.65 41.61
C THR A 526 0.66 13.49 40.11
N ASN A 527 1.04 12.36 39.52
CA ASN A 527 0.79 12.07 38.12
C ASN A 527 -0.68 11.66 37.91
N ALA A 528 -1.44 12.49 37.18
CA ALA A 528 -2.86 12.28 36.91
C ALA A 528 -3.16 10.93 36.24
N ILE A 529 -2.26 10.44 35.39
CA ILE A 529 -2.42 9.17 34.68
C ILE A 529 -2.23 8.00 35.63
N HIS A 530 -1.16 8.01 36.43
CA HIS A 530 -0.94 6.99 37.47
C HIS A 530 -2.10 6.98 38.46
N LYS A 531 -2.60 8.17 38.86
CA LYS A 531 -3.76 8.31 39.74
C LYS A 531 -4.98 7.61 39.14
N LYS A 532 -5.27 7.85 37.85
CA LYS A 532 -6.38 7.19 37.14
C LYS A 532 -6.20 5.68 37.06
N PHE A 533 -5.00 5.19 36.77
CA PHE A 533 -4.71 3.76 36.74
C PHE A 533 -4.89 3.08 38.09
N VAL A 534 -4.36 3.68 39.16
CA VAL A 534 -4.51 3.16 40.52
C VAL A 534 -5.98 3.13 40.95
N ILE A 535 -6.77 4.16 40.60
CA ILE A 535 -8.21 4.19 40.88
C ILE A 535 -8.92 3.05 40.15
N LEU A 536 -8.66 2.86 38.85
CA LEU A 536 -9.28 1.79 38.06
C LEU A 536 -8.93 0.40 38.62
N LEU A 537 -7.66 0.16 38.95
CA LEU A 537 -7.23 -1.12 39.52
C LEU A 537 -7.82 -1.41 40.90
N LYS A 538 -7.95 -0.38 41.76
CA LYS A 538 -8.61 -0.50 43.07
C LYS A 538 -10.09 -0.81 42.95
N ASN A 539 -10.75 -0.25 41.93
CA ASN A 539 -12.17 -0.51 41.69
C ASN A 539 -12.42 -1.94 41.20
N GLU A 540 -11.43 -2.58 40.57
CA GLU A 540 -11.55 -3.96 40.08
C GLU A 540 -11.29 -5.01 41.17
N THR A 541 -10.44 -4.74 42.17
CA THR A 541 -10.15 -5.70 43.25
C THR A 541 -9.57 -5.04 44.50
N ASN A 542 -9.91 -5.58 45.67
CA ASN A 542 -9.40 -5.12 46.96
C ASN A 542 -8.10 -5.82 47.40
N SER A 543 -7.70 -6.94 46.76
CA SER A 543 -6.50 -7.69 47.14
C SER A 543 -5.26 -7.19 46.38
N ILE A 544 -4.22 -6.84 47.12
CA ILE A 544 -2.94 -6.36 46.59
C ILE A 544 -2.24 -7.45 45.78
N GLU A 545 -2.37 -8.71 46.20
CA GLU A 545 -1.85 -9.87 45.47
C GLU A 545 -2.51 -9.98 44.09
N THR A 546 -3.83 -9.78 44.03
CA THR A 546 -4.59 -9.83 42.78
C THR A 546 -4.19 -8.68 41.86
N ILE A 547 -4.08 -7.46 42.39
CA ILE A 547 -3.58 -6.29 41.63
C ILE A 547 -2.17 -6.55 41.10
N THR A 548 -1.30 -7.12 41.92
CA THR A 548 0.09 -7.45 41.53
C THR A 548 0.10 -8.47 40.38
N GLN A 549 -0.69 -9.53 40.48
CA GLN A 549 -0.82 -10.53 39.42
C GLN A 549 -1.37 -9.90 38.13
N TYR A 550 -2.34 -9.00 38.25
CA TYR A 550 -2.93 -8.31 37.11
C TYR A 550 -1.95 -7.35 36.42
N ILE A 551 -1.20 -6.56 37.18
CA ILE A 551 -0.15 -5.69 36.64
C ILE A 551 0.91 -6.53 35.91
N ASN A 552 1.33 -7.67 36.49
CA ASN A 552 2.28 -8.56 35.83
C ASN A 552 1.74 -9.12 34.51
N LEU A 553 0.44 -9.46 34.44
CA LEU A 553 -0.20 -9.88 33.20
C LEU A 553 -0.16 -8.77 32.14
N ILE A 554 -0.43 -7.51 32.51
CA ILE A 554 -0.34 -6.38 31.59
C ILE A 554 1.10 -6.18 31.09
N ILE A 555 2.09 -6.28 31.99
CA ILE A 555 3.52 -6.18 31.63
C ILE A 555 3.89 -7.29 30.63
N GLU A 556 3.44 -8.52 30.86
CA GLU A 556 3.68 -9.66 29.96
C GLU A 556 3.10 -9.42 28.56
N GLU A 557 1.88 -8.88 28.47
CA GLU A 557 1.25 -8.54 27.18
C GLU A 557 1.96 -7.37 26.47
N ILE A 558 2.48 -6.39 27.21
CA ILE A 558 3.31 -5.32 26.63
C ILE A 558 4.64 -5.90 26.11
N ASP A 559 5.28 -6.77 26.88
CA ASP A 559 6.50 -7.47 26.46
C ASP A 559 6.24 -8.30 25.20
N ASP A 560 5.09 -8.96 25.10
CA ASP A 560 4.66 -9.66 23.89
C ASP A 560 4.44 -8.74 22.69
N ALA A 561 3.82 -7.58 22.90
CA ALA A 561 3.68 -6.57 21.86
C ALA A 561 5.06 -6.07 21.37
N ILE A 562 6.01 -5.84 22.29
CA ILE A 562 7.40 -5.45 21.97
C ILE A 562 8.12 -6.58 21.22
N ARG A 563 7.96 -7.85 21.64
CA ARG A 563 8.53 -9.02 20.94
C ARG A 563 7.98 -9.11 19.51
N GLN A 564 6.67 -8.94 19.34
CA GLN A 564 6.03 -8.96 18.03
C GLN A 564 6.46 -7.78 17.15
N LEU A 565 6.59 -6.59 17.72
CA LEU A 565 7.08 -5.40 17.03
C LEU A 565 8.52 -5.61 16.53
N ASN A 566 9.38 -6.19 17.37
CA ASN A 566 10.77 -6.51 17.01
C ASN A 566 10.85 -7.62 15.96
N TYR A 567 9.95 -8.61 16.01
CA TYR A 567 9.80 -9.60 14.95
C TYR A 567 9.42 -8.94 13.62
N ASP A 568 8.42 -8.06 13.63
CA ASP A 568 7.97 -7.31 12.45
C ASP A 568 9.09 -6.41 11.89
N LYS A 569 9.83 -5.70 12.76
CA LYS A 569 10.97 -4.84 12.39
C LYS A 569 12.06 -5.62 11.65
N ARG A 570 12.31 -6.89 12.02
CA ARG A 570 13.33 -7.75 11.40
C ARG A 570 12.85 -8.40 10.11
N HIS A 571 11.64 -8.96 10.12
CA HIS A 571 11.16 -9.80 9.01
C HIS A 571 10.37 -9.01 7.97
N ASN A 572 9.61 -8.02 8.42
CA ASN A 572 8.69 -7.22 7.61
C ASN A 572 9.05 -5.71 7.54
N PRO A 573 10.33 -5.28 7.50
CA PRO A 573 10.62 -3.88 7.22
C PRO A 573 10.27 -3.56 5.77
N PHE A 574 10.10 -2.28 5.48
CA PHE A 574 10.04 -1.80 4.10
C PHE A 574 11.37 -2.09 3.39
N LYS A 575 11.29 -2.79 2.26
CA LYS A 575 12.44 -3.25 1.47
C LYS A 575 12.24 -2.90 -0.01
N ILE A 576 13.35 -2.67 -0.71
CA ILE A 576 13.42 -2.69 -2.17
C ILE A 576 14.44 -3.75 -2.57
N TYR A 577 14.05 -4.71 -3.41
CA TYR A 577 14.87 -5.89 -3.74
C TYR A 577 15.42 -6.66 -2.52
N GLY A 578 14.67 -6.69 -1.43
CA GLY A 578 15.09 -7.33 -0.18
C GLY A 578 16.03 -6.48 0.69
N ILE A 579 16.53 -5.35 0.19
CA ILE A 579 17.37 -4.42 0.95
C ILE A 579 16.47 -3.53 1.80
N ARG A 580 16.70 -3.52 3.11
CA ARG A 580 16.00 -2.62 4.05
C ARG A 580 16.45 -1.19 3.79
N ILE A 581 15.50 -0.31 3.53
CA ILE A 581 15.77 1.11 3.28
C ILE A 581 15.77 1.86 4.62
N THR A 582 16.88 2.52 4.96
CA THR A 582 17.03 3.34 6.19
C THR A 582 17.45 4.76 5.82
N LEU A 583 17.20 5.75 6.68
CA LEU A 583 17.62 7.13 6.40
C LEU A 583 19.13 7.25 6.21
N ASN A 584 19.91 6.54 7.04
CA ASN A 584 21.37 6.51 6.91
C ASN A 584 21.80 5.95 5.54
N PHE A 585 21.17 4.88 5.06
CA PHE A 585 21.44 4.34 3.73
C PHE A 585 21.15 5.37 2.64
N LEU A 586 20.04 6.13 2.75
CA LEU A 586 19.71 7.18 1.78
C LEU A 586 20.68 8.35 1.82
N GLN A 587 21.12 8.78 3.00
CA GLN A 587 22.15 9.81 3.13
C GLN A 587 23.45 9.36 2.46
N SER A 588 23.89 8.12 2.70
CA SER A 588 25.06 7.55 2.03
C SER A 588 24.89 7.48 0.51
N LEU A 589 23.71 7.10 0.01
CA LEU A 589 23.41 7.07 -1.42
C LEU A 589 23.48 8.47 -2.05
N VAL A 590 22.92 9.49 -1.38
CA VAL A 590 22.95 10.88 -1.83
C VAL A 590 24.39 11.39 -1.91
N VAL A 591 25.19 11.16 -0.86
CA VAL A 591 26.61 11.53 -0.85
C VAL A 591 27.35 10.84 -2.00
N ALA A 592 27.15 9.54 -2.19
CA ALA A 592 27.78 8.79 -3.28
C ALA A 592 27.43 9.39 -4.66
N VAL A 593 26.15 9.66 -4.93
CA VAL A 593 25.71 10.28 -6.19
C VAL A 593 26.37 11.64 -6.41
N PHE A 594 26.38 12.52 -5.40
CA PHE A 594 27.04 13.83 -5.51
C PHE A 594 28.54 13.72 -5.72
N THR A 595 29.22 12.78 -5.06
CA THR A 595 30.65 12.53 -5.26
C THR A 595 30.93 12.08 -6.70
N PHE A 596 30.14 11.15 -7.25
CA PHE A 596 30.30 10.69 -8.63
C PHE A 596 30.08 11.81 -9.64
N VAL A 597 29.01 12.60 -9.47
CA VAL A 597 28.72 13.74 -10.35
C VAL A 597 29.82 14.81 -10.22
N GLY A 598 30.25 15.13 -9.01
CA GLY A 598 31.32 16.11 -8.76
C GLY A 598 32.64 15.71 -9.43
N TYR A 599 33.01 14.43 -9.32
CA TYR A 599 34.18 13.88 -10.02
C TYR A 599 34.03 14.00 -11.54
N ALA A 600 32.88 13.63 -12.10
CA ALA A 600 32.65 13.69 -13.54
C ALA A 600 32.73 15.12 -14.08
N VAL A 601 32.14 16.09 -13.37
CA VAL A 601 32.21 17.51 -13.72
C VAL A 601 33.65 18.03 -13.63
N GLN A 602 34.38 17.71 -12.56
CA GLN A 602 35.77 18.10 -12.41
C GLN A 602 36.63 17.58 -13.58
N GLN A 603 36.47 16.32 -13.95
CA GLN A 603 37.21 15.70 -15.04
C GLN A 603 36.90 16.39 -16.38
N ARG A 604 35.63 16.73 -16.62
CA ARG A 604 35.20 17.44 -17.82
C ARG A 604 35.82 18.83 -17.92
N MET A 605 35.88 19.58 -16.82
CA MET A 605 36.52 20.89 -16.79
C MET A 605 38.02 20.78 -17.13
N GLN A 606 38.74 19.83 -16.52
CA GLN A 606 40.16 19.60 -16.81
C GLN A 606 40.42 19.22 -18.28
N SER A 607 39.55 18.40 -18.88
CA SER A 607 39.64 18.06 -20.31
C SER A 607 39.44 19.27 -21.23
N THR A 608 38.60 20.23 -20.81
CA THR A 608 38.32 21.43 -21.60
C THR A 608 39.50 22.40 -21.53
N ASP A 609 40.07 22.60 -20.34
CA ASP A 609 41.24 23.45 -20.14
C ASP A 609 42.45 22.95 -20.93
N THR A 610 42.68 21.64 -20.93
CA THR A 610 43.77 21.03 -21.71
C THR A 610 43.57 21.16 -23.22
N ALA A 611 42.33 21.02 -23.72
CA ALA A 611 42.01 21.26 -25.12
C ALA A 611 42.18 22.74 -25.52
N CYS A 612 41.81 23.68 -24.64
CA CYS A 612 42.01 25.12 -24.86
C CYS A 612 43.49 25.53 -24.81
N LEU A 613 44.34 24.84 -24.05
CA LEU A 613 45.79 25.09 -24.02
C LEU A 613 46.53 24.49 -25.23
N GLN A 614 45.96 23.50 -25.91
CA GLN A 614 46.55 22.87 -27.10
C GLN A 614 46.19 23.58 -28.41
N ASN A 615 45.10 24.34 -28.44
CA ASN A 615 44.67 25.19 -29.56
C ASN A 615 45.21 26.60 -29.41
#